data_AF-A0A6U6GK10-F1
#
_entry.id   AF-A0A6U6GK10-F1
#
_cell.length_a   1.000
_cell.length_b   1.000
_cell.length_c   1.000
_cell.angle_alpha   90.00
_cell.angle_beta   90.00
_cell.angle_gamma   90.00
#
_symmetry.space_group_name_H-M   'P 1'
#
loop_
_entity.id
_entity.type
_entity.pdbx_description
1 polymer ?
#
loop_
_entity_poly.entity_id
_entity_poly.type
_entity_poly.pdbx_seq_one_letter_code
_entity_poly.pdbx_strand_id
1 'polypeptide(L)'
;MMLLCVAFAVLAGLTYTASVLVLALPDHFAHLHGTEVGARCHMFLMACYVALNVGSVLPLMLSTHNGPVAVTVPVMLASQLLSNMVIQAMAGSSHYSKAMRSGTYVLAIAALELIDVGPSVPEHPSSPLTVVTRPVSVAWLAAMVGCIVVGLLMLPCVHDKSRDNGLKLLAYTAIVSNAAALNNSLSKVVTSATGLTRVATMAGYLLFGATSTLASSFGYAGLNNAVCVPVFTCMQVVVNGLTGLVVWGDAEHLDDPIAYACVYVLILLGIYLCSSIEIGIVRKYVQRKNLANPKSKEYRAIQELYDAMGKFQDAQKLMVANRKAELSERRSSRTLDAEMAQPSAMSRRMSRAFASLRALGLPSARDVAGAPLTDALGTFLGTAAETHGMAPPELRSLCMELARTLEKHGDDGAYVLQGAVARWAEDGCEVIHQFRSQDPSVHQSLVLAAKLQPN
;
A
#
# COMPACT_ATOMS: atom_id res chain seq x y z
N MET A 1 -37.95 -6.82 10.82
CA MET A 1 -36.71 -7.34 11.44
C MET A 1 -35.47 -7.02 10.61
N MET A 2 -35.50 -7.25 9.29
CA MET A 2 -34.37 -6.91 8.39
C MET A 2 -33.88 -5.45 8.49
N LEU A 3 -34.77 -4.47 8.61
CA LEU A 3 -34.36 -3.07 8.78
C LEU A 3 -33.46 -2.84 10.01
N LEU A 4 -33.76 -3.49 11.14
CA LEU A 4 -32.93 -3.39 12.35
C LEU A 4 -31.58 -4.06 12.15
N CYS A 5 -31.56 -5.22 11.49
CA CYS A 5 -30.33 -5.91 11.10
C CYS A 5 -29.42 -4.99 10.28
N VAL A 6 -29.96 -4.36 9.24
CA VAL A 6 -29.23 -3.43 8.37
C VAL A 6 -28.77 -2.20 9.14
N ALA A 7 -29.63 -1.58 9.94
CA ALA A 7 -29.28 -0.40 10.73
C ALA A 7 -28.12 -0.67 11.70
N PHE A 8 -28.15 -1.81 12.41
CA PHE A 8 -27.06 -2.21 13.29
C PHE A 8 -25.79 -2.60 12.53
N ALA A 9 -25.90 -3.22 11.34
CA ALA A 9 -24.74 -3.52 10.50
C ALA A 9 -24.04 -2.23 10.03
N VAL A 10 -24.81 -1.24 9.58
CA VAL A 10 -24.30 0.09 9.21
C VAL A 10 -23.66 0.78 10.42
N LEU A 11 -24.31 0.75 11.58
CA LEU A 11 -23.74 1.32 12.81
C LEU A 11 -22.41 0.65 13.20
N ALA A 12 -22.31 -0.68 13.06
CA ALA A 12 -21.06 -1.41 13.28
C ALA A 12 -19.96 -0.94 12.32
N GLY A 13 -20.29 -0.81 11.02
CA GLY A 13 -19.37 -0.32 9.98
C GLY A 13 -18.89 1.10 10.25
N LEU A 14 -19.79 2.01 10.63
CA LEU A 14 -19.47 3.40 11.00
C LEU A 14 -18.60 3.47 12.25
N THR A 15 -18.89 2.65 13.27
CA THR A 15 -18.08 2.57 14.50
C THR A 15 -16.67 2.07 14.19
N TYR A 16 -16.57 1.08 13.29
CA TYR A 16 -15.27 0.58 12.83
C TYR A 16 -14.50 1.66 12.05
N THR A 17 -15.16 2.39 11.15
CA THR A 17 -14.58 3.55 10.46
C THR A 17 -14.06 4.60 11.45
N ALA A 18 -14.87 4.96 12.45
CA ALA A 18 -14.43 5.88 13.50
C ALA A 18 -13.16 5.37 14.21
N SER A 19 -13.09 4.07 14.52
CA SER A 19 -11.89 3.47 15.12
C SER A 19 -10.64 3.71 14.25
N VAL A 20 -10.72 3.44 12.95
CA VAL A 20 -9.60 3.59 12.02
C VAL A 20 -9.20 5.07 11.88
N LEU A 21 -10.18 5.96 11.76
CA LEU A 21 -9.96 7.40 11.58
C LEU A 21 -9.29 8.05 12.80
N VAL A 22 -9.55 7.55 14.02
CA VAL A 22 -8.89 8.03 15.24
C VAL A 22 -7.37 7.87 15.18
N LEU A 23 -6.85 6.86 14.47
CA LEU A 23 -5.40 6.72 14.24
C LEU A 23 -4.96 7.43 12.97
N ALA A 24 -5.70 7.29 11.87
CA ALA A 24 -5.27 7.75 10.55
C ALA A 24 -5.25 9.29 10.41
N LEU A 25 -6.26 9.99 10.96
CA LEU A 25 -6.36 11.44 10.78
C LEU A 25 -5.29 12.22 11.55
N PRO A 26 -5.03 11.95 12.85
CA PRO A 26 -3.98 12.67 13.58
C PRO A 26 -2.59 12.46 12.97
N ASP A 27 -2.30 11.24 12.50
CA ASP A 27 -1.03 10.93 11.82
C ASP A 27 -0.88 11.72 10.51
N HIS A 28 -1.94 11.75 9.70
CA HIS A 28 -1.97 12.56 8.48
C HIS A 28 -1.75 14.06 8.75
N PHE A 29 -2.48 14.64 9.73
CA PHE A 29 -2.29 16.03 10.09
C PHE A 29 -0.91 16.31 10.67
N ALA A 30 -0.36 15.40 11.47
CA ALA A 30 1.00 15.55 12.00
C ALA A 30 2.03 15.60 10.86
N HIS A 31 1.91 14.71 9.87
CA HIS A 31 2.73 14.70 8.67
C HIS A 31 2.60 15.99 7.85
N LEU A 32 1.38 16.49 7.64
CA LEU A 32 1.15 17.77 6.93
C LEU A 32 1.84 18.96 7.61
N HIS A 33 1.93 18.96 8.94
CA HIS A 33 2.57 20.03 9.70
C HIS A 33 4.07 19.77 9.96
N GLY A 34 4.65 18.68 9.43
CA GLY A 34 6.04 18.30 9.70
C GLY A 34 6.32 17.98 11.17
N THR A 35 5.28 17.60 11.92
CA THR A 35 5.36 17.25 13.34
C THR A 35 5.17 15.75 13.54
N GLU A 36 5.76 15.19 14.60
CA GLU A 36 5.52 13.81 14.99
C GLU A 36 4.45 13.75 16.10
N VAL A 37 3.55 12.77 16.04
CA VAL A 37 2.56 12.54 17.10
C VAL A 37 3.30 12.07 18.35
N GLY A 38 3.26 12.87 19.43
CA GLY A 38 3.92 12.52 20.68
C GLY A 38 3.47 11.16 21.25
N ALA A 39 4.39 10.40 21.85
CA ALA A 39 4.14 9.03 22.30
C ALA A 39 2.91 8.86 23.22
N ARG A 40 2.64 9.83 24.10
CA ARG A 40 1.45 9.83 24.97
C ARG A 40 0.15 9.99 24.17
N CYS A 41 0.16 10.87 23.18
CA CYS A 41 -0.98 11.05 22.27
C CYS A 41 -1.20 9.77 21.46
N HIS A 42 -0.13 9.19 20.89
CA HIS A 42 -0.22 7.94 20.14
C HIS A 42 -0.80 6.78 20.99
N MET A 43 -0.36 6.62 22.25
CA MET A 43 -0.91 5.63 23.16
C MET A 43 -2.41 5.86 23.45
N PHE A 44 -2.82 7.11 23.64
CA PHE A 44 -4.23 7.46 23.82
C PHE A 44 -5.06 7.15 22.57
N LEU A 45 -4.59 7.52 21.38
CA LEU A 45 -5.26 7.21 20.11
C LEU A 45 -5.39 5.70 19.89
N MET A 46 -4.36 4.94 20.25
CA MET A 46 -4.39 3.47 20.20
C MET A 46 -5.44 2.89 21.16
N ALA A 47 -5.54 3.42 22.38
CA ALA A 47 -6.56 3.01 23.33
C ALA A 47 -7.97 3.31 22.80
N CYS A 48 -8.18 4.49 22.20
CA CYS A 48 -9.45 4.85 21.55
C CYS A 48 -9.78 3.97 20.34
N TYR A 49 -8.78 3.62 19.51
CA TYR A 49 -8.94 2.66 18.41
C TYR A 49 -9.43 1.31 18.93
N VAL A 50 -8.76 0.74 19.95
CA VAL A 50 -9.16 -0.55 20.54
C VAL A 50 -10.56 -0.46 21.14
N ALA A 51 -10.86 0.61 21.89
CA ALA A 51 -12.17 0.80 22.52
C ALA A 51 -13.31 0.89 21.48
N LEU A 52 -13.13 1.66 20.40
CA LEU A 52 -14.13 1.79 19.33
C LEU A 52 -14.25 0.49 18.51
N ASN A 53 -13.13 -0.18 18.23
CA ASN A 53 -13.15 -1.45 17.51
C ASN A 53 -13.89 -2.53 18.32
N VAL A 54 -13.58 -2.66 19.61
CA VAL A 54 -14.34 -3.53 20.54
C VAL A 54 -15.80 -3.05 20.65
N GLY A 55 -16.05 -1.74 20.69
CA GLY A 55 -17.39 -1.17 20.71
C GLY A 55 -18.23 -1.55 19.49
N SER A 56 -17.62 -1.71 18.31
CA SER A 56 -18.29 -2.13 17.08
C SER A 56 -18.84 -3.56 17.12
N VAL A 57 -18.35 -4.39 18.05
CA VAL A 57 -18.85 -5.75 18.26
C VAL A 57 -20.31 -5.76 18.71
N LEU A 58 -20.73 -4.86 19.60
CA LEU A 58 -22.09 -4.83 20.11
C LEU A 58 -23.15 -4.65 19.01
N PRO A 59 -23.08 -3.61 18.15
CA PRO A 59 -24.01 -3.47 17.05
C PRO A 59 -23.89 -4.63 16.05
N LEU A 60 -22.70 -5.21 15.83
CA LEU A 60 -22.57 -6.40 14.99
C LEU A 60 -23.30 -7.61 15.58
N MET A 61 -23.17 -7.88 16.89
CA MET A 61 -23.89 -8.94 17.57
C MET A 61 -25.40 -8.73 17.48
N LEU A 62 -25.87 -7.50 17.72
CA LEU A 62 -27.29 -7.15 17.56
C LEU A 62 -27.78 -7.34 16.12
N SER A 63 -26.96 -7.00 15.12
CA SER A 63 -27.30 -7.22 13.73
C SER A 63 -27.42 -8.71 13.39
N THR A 64 -26.40 -9.51 13.72
CA THR A 64 -26.39 -10.98 13.49
C THR A 64 -27.44 -11.74 14.29
N HIS A 65 -27.95 -11.16 15.38
CA HIS A 65 -29.10 -11.70 16.09
C HIS A 65 -30.41 -11.48 15.33
N ASN A 66 -30.54 -10.37 14.61
CA ASN A 66 -31.76 -9.97 13.91
C ASN A 66 -31.79 -10.36 12.43
N GLY A 67 -30.72 -10.95 11.89
CA GLY A 67 -30.64 -11.33 10.48
C GLY A 67 -29.49 -12.28 10.15
N PRO A 68 -29.43 -12.75 8.89
CA PRO A 68 -28.40 -13.68 8.43
C PRO A 68 -27.02 -13.03 8.37
N VAL A 69 -26.00 -13.75 8.85
CA VAL A 69 -24.60 -13.31 8.86
C VAL A 69 -24.11 -12.98 7.44
N ALA A 70 -24.59 -13.73 6.44
CA ALA A 70 -24.27 -13.54 5.03
C ALA A 70 -24.74 -12.19 4.46
N VAL A 71 -25.68 -11.50 5.11
CA VAL A 71 -26.13 -10.14 4.73
C VAL A 71 -25.52 -9.09 5.66
N THR A 72 -25.54 -9.33 6.97
CA THR A 72 -24.97 -8.42 7.98
C THR A 72 -23.53 -8.05 7.68
N VAL A 73 -22.67 -9.03 7.40
CA VAL A 73 -21.22 -8.79 7.28
C VAL A 73 -20.89 -7.97 6.02
N PRO A 74 -21.42 -8.30 4.81
CA PRO A 74 -21.22 -7.45 3.64
C PRO A 74 -21.73 -6.02 3.82
N VAL A 75 -22.91 -5.82 4.42
CA VAL A 75 -23.46 -4.47 4.68
C VAL A 75 -22.56 -3.67 5.63
N MET A 76 -22.10 -4.31 6.71
CA MET A 76 -21.15 -3.68 7.65
C MET A 76 -19.86 -3.25 6.94
N LEU A 77 -19.26 -4.15 6.15
CA LEU A 77 -18.00 -3.89 5.45
C LEU A 77 -18.15 -2.85 4.34
N ALA A 78 -19.26 -2.88 3.60
CA ALA A 78 -19.59 -1.85 2.63
C ALA A 78 -19.73 -0.47 3.29
N SER A 79 -20.45 -0.40 4.42
CA SER A 79 -20.60 0.82 5.21
C SER A 79 -19.25 1.34 5.70
N GLN A 80 -18.40 0.46 6.21
CA GLN A 80 -17.04 0.79 6.65
C GLN A 80 -16.19 1.34 5.49
N LEU A 81 -16.12 0.65 4.36
CA LEU A 81 -15.31 1.07 3.21
C LEU A 81 -15.79 2.40 2.62
N LEU A 82 -17.11 2.54 2.45
CA LEU A 82 -17.71 3.75 1.90
C LEU A 82 -17.47 4.96 2.83
N SER A 83 -17.71 4.81 4.13
CA SER A 83 -17.51 5.89 5.10
C SER A 83 -16.04 6.26 5.28
N ASN A 84 -15.13 5.28 5.31
CA ASN A 84 -13.69 5.54 5.30
C ASN A 84 -13.29 6.36 4.07
N MET A 85 -13.73 5.94 2.89
CA MET A 85 -13.42 6.65 1.64
C MET A 85 -13.92 8.09 1.65
N VAL A 86 -15.17 8.32 2.05
CA VAL A 86 -15.76 9.66 2.10
C VAL A 86 -15.01 10.54 3.10
N ILE A 87 -14.79 10.07 4.32
CA ILE A 87 -14.19 10.89 5.37
C ILE A 87 -12.70 11.15 5.09
N GLN A 88 -11.94 10.13 4.66
CA GLN A 88 -10.52 10.30 4.33
C GLN A 88 -10.31 11.20 3.11
N ALA A 89 -11.20 11.12 2.10
CA ALA A 89 -11.17 12.02 0.95
C ALA A 89 -11.51 13.47 1.34
N MET A 90 -12.54 13.67 2.18
CA MET A 90 -12.90 14.99 2.69
C MET A 90 -11.78 15.61 3.54
N ALA A 91 -11.04 14.79 4.29
CA ALA A 91 -9.90 15.23 5.08
C ALA A 91 -8.63 15.49 4.25
N GLY A 92 -8.63 15.15 2.95
CA GLY A 92 -7.42 15.22 2.12
C GLY A 92 -6.34 14.19 2.48
N SER A 93 -6.68 13.18 3.30
CA SER A 93 -5.73 12.22 3.86
C SER A 93 -5.35 11.08 2.92
N SER A 94 -6.11 10.87 1.85
CA SER A 94 -5.88 9.80 0.90
C SER A 94 -6.38 10.16 -0.50
N HIS A 95 -5.58 9.83 -1.51
CA HIS A 95 -5.97 9.94 -2.91
C HIS A 95 -6.62 8.64 -3.38
N TYR A 96 -7.92 8.68 -3.67
CA TYR A 96 -8.64 7.54 -4.23
C TYR A 96 -8.71 7.62 -5.74
N SER A 97 -8.10 6.63 -6.40
CA SER A 97 -8.20 6.50 -7.85
C SER A 97 -9.66 6.35 -8.30
N LYS A 98 -9.93 6.63 -9.59
CA LYS A 98 -11.26 6.42 -10.17
C LYS A 98 -11.71 4.95 -10.03
N ALA A 99 -10.78 4.01 -10.23
CA ALA A 99 -11.03 2.58 -10.09
C ALA A 99 -11.42 2.21 -8.65
N MET A 100 -10.67 2.69 -7.65
CA MET A 100 -10.98 2.42 -6.24
C MET A 100 -12.35 2.95 -5.84
N ARG A 101 -12.70 4.18 -6.27
CA ARG A 101 -14.04 4.75 -6.03
C ARG A 101 -15.14 3.89 -6.67
N SER A 102 -14.96 3.50 -7.93
CA SER A 102 -15.92 2.64 -8.62
C SER A 102 -16.07 1.27 -7.95
N GLY A 103 -14.96 0.67 -7.49
CA GLY A 103 -14.99 -0.59 -6.77
C GLY A 103 -15.77 -0.49 -5.45
N THR A 104 -15.55 0.58 -4.69
CA THR A 104 -16.28 0.84 -3.43
C THR A 104 -17.78 1.02 -3.68
N TYR A 105 -18.17 1.71 -4.76
CA TYR A 105 -19.59 1.85 -5.12
C TYR A 105 -20.21 0.53 -5.54
N VAL A 106 -19.52 -0.27 -6.36
CA VAL A 106 -19.99 -1.61 -6.76
C VAL A 106 -20.16 -2.50 -5.53
N LEU A 107 -19.21 -2.48 -4.59
CA LEU A 107 -19.31 -3.21 -3.32
C LEU A 107 -20.49 -2.76 -2.47
N ALA A 108 -20.72 -1.45 -2.36
CA ALA A 108 -21.83 -0.91 -1.59
C ALA A 108 -23.18 -1.29 -2.19
N ILE A 109 -23.33 -1.18 -3.51
CA ILE A 109 -24.55 -1.59 -4.22
C ILE A 109 -24.77 -3.09 -4.06
N ALA A 110 -23.74 -3.91 -4.30
CA ALA A 110 -23.85 -5.36 -4.15
C ALA A 110 -24.24 -5.78 -2.71
N ALA A 111 -23.71 -5.11 -1.68
CA ALA A 111 -24.10 -5.34 -0.31
C ALA A 111 -25.56 -4.92 0.00
N LEU A 112 -26.08 -3.90 -0.68
CA LEU A 112 -27.49 -3.52 -0.60
C LEU A 112 -28.39 -4.53 -1.30
N GLU A 113 -28.01 -5.02 -2.49
CA GLU A 113 -28.74 -6.07 -3.21
C GLU A 113 -28.87 -7.35 -2.38
N LEU A 114 -27.86 -7.71 -1.57
CA LEU A 114 -27.94 -8.83 -0.62
C LEU A 114 -29.08 -8.71 0.40
N ILE A 115 -29.63 -7.51 0.64
CA ILE A 115 -30.78 -7.36 1.53
C ILE A 115 -32.02 -8.00 0.92
N ASP A 116 -32.17 -7.91 -0.41
CA ASP A 116 -33.33 -8.41 -1.15
C ASP A 116 -33.11 -9.84 -1.65
N VAL A 117 -31.90 -10.19 -2.12
CA VAL A 117 -31.60 -11.54 -2.64
C VAL A 117 -30.98 -12.49 -1.61
N GLY A 118 -30.71 -12.00 -0.41
CA GLY A 118 -30.12 -12.78 0.68
C GLY A 118 -31.06 -13.85 1.24
N PRO A 119 -30.53 -14.78 2.06
CA PRO A 119 -31.35 -15.82 2.66
C PRO A 119 -32.41 -15.23 3.59
N SER A 120 -33.63 -15.73 3.48
CA SER A 120 -34.73 -15.37 4.38
C SER A 120 -34.50 -15.93 5.79
N VAL A 121 -35.05 -15.26 6.81
CA VAL A 121 -34.98 -15.77 8.19
C VAL A 121 -35.99 -16.91 8.32
N PRO A 122 -35.58 -18.13 8.72
CA PRO A 122 -36.51 -19.24 8.89
C PRO A 122 -37.56 -18.93 9.96
N GLU A 123 -38.82 -19.30 9.68
CA GLU A 123 -39.94 -19.15 10.63
C GLU A 123 -39.71 -19.94 11.93
N HIS A 124 -38.98 -21.05 11.83
CA HIS A 124 -38.63 -21.92 12.95
C HIS A 124 -37.10 -22.09 13.00
N PRO A 125 -36.38 -21.16 13.66
CA PRO A 125 -34.93 -21.22 13.71
C PRO A 125 -34.49 -22.50 14.43
N SER A 126 -33.80 -23.38 13.70
CA SER A 126 -33.12 -24.53 14.30
C SER A 126 -32.12 -24.04 15.35
N SER A 127 -31.97 -24.79 16.44
CA SER A 127 -30.96 -24.50 17.46
C SER A 127 -29.58 -24.38 16.79
N PRO A 128 -28.86 -23.25 16.93
CA PRO A 128 -27.55 -23.05 16.32
C PRO A 128 -26.55 -24.16 16.62
N LEU A 129 -26.64 -24.78 17.80
CA LEU A 129 -25.80 -25.90 18.18
C LEU A 129 -26.03 -27.13 17.30
N THR A 130 -27.28 -27.48 17.01
CA THR A 130 -27.63 -28.62 16.15
C THR A 130 -27.06 -28.43 14.74
N VAL A 131 -27.16 -27.21 14.23
CA VAL A 131 -26.69 -26.83 12.89
C VAL A 131 -25.16 -26.91 12.80
N VAL A 132 -24.44 -26.43 13.82
CA VAL A 132 -22.98 -26.50 13.91
C VAL A 132 -22.46 -27.94 14.09
N THR A 133 -23.24 -28.84 14.70
CA THR A 133 -22.85 -30.25 14.89
C THR A 133 -23.01 -31.14 13.66
N ARG A 134 -23.57 -30.64 12.56
CA ARG A 134 -23.69 -31.42 11.31
C ARG A 134 -22.29 -31.78 10.78
N PRO A 135 -22.05 -33.00 10.25
CA PRO A 135 -20.72 -33.42 9.80
C PRO A 135 -20.07 -32.48 8.78
N VAL A 136 -20.87 -31.93 7.86
CA VAL A 136 -20.42 -30.96 6.86
C VAL A 136 -19.98 -29.64 7.51
N SER A 137 -20.77 -29.12 8.46
CA SER A 137 -20.43 -27.93 9.24
C SER A 137 -19.13 -28.13 10.02
N VAL A 138 -18.97 -29.27 10.68
CA VAL A 138 -17.74 -29.60 11.44
C VAL A 138 -16.52 -29.67 10.52
N ALA A 139 -16.65 -30.33 9.36
CA ALA A 139 -15.55 -30.41 8.39
C ALA A 139 -15.14 -29.02 7.88
N TRP A 140 -16.11 -28.15 7.58
CA TRP A 140 -15.85 -26.78 7.16
C TRP A 140 -15.16 -25.95 8.25
N LEU A 141 -15.69 -25.97 9.47
CA LEU A 141 -15.11 -25.24 10.61
C LEU A 141 -13.69 -25.76 10.92
N ALA A 142 -13.46 -27.07 10.84
CA ALA A 142 -12.13 -27.66 10.99
C ALA A 142 -11.16 -27.18 9.89
N ALA A 143 -11.62 -27.10 8.64
CA ALA A 143 -10.82 -26.57 7.54
C ALA A 143 -10.45 -25.09 7.76
N MET A 144 -11.39 -24.26 8.23
CA MET A 144 -11.12 -22.85 8.57
C MET A 144 -10.08 -22.72 9.68
N VAL A 145 -10.21 -23.50 10.77
CA VAL A 145 -9.22 -23.52 11.86
C VAL A 145 -7.86 -24.01 11.33
N GLY A 146 -7.85 -25.03 10.47
CA GLY A 146 -6.64 -25.51 9.79
C GLY A 146 -5.96 -24.41 8.97
N CYS A 147 -6.72 -23.63 8.20
CA CYS A 147 -6.21 -22.48 7.44
C CYS A 147 -5.59 -21.41 8.35
N ILE A 148 -6.20 -21.13 9.51
CA ILE A 148 -5.64 -20.20 10.51
C ILE A 148 -4.31 -20.74 11.05
N VAL A 149 -4.27 -22.01 11.44
CA VAL A 149 -3.05 -22.65 11.98
C VAL A 149 -1.93 -22.65 10.95
N VAL A 150 -2.22 -23.05 9.69
CA VAL A 150 -1.24 -23.01 8.60
C VAL A 150 -0.75 -21.58 8.36
N GLY A 151 -1.66 -20.60 8.32
CA GLY A 151 -1.29 -19.19 8.19
C GLY A 151 -0.34 -18.73 9.30
N LEU A 152 -0.65 -19.06 10.56
CA LEU A 152 0.18 -18.73 11.73
C LEU A 152 1.56 -19.41 11.66
N LEU A 153 1.62 -20.68 11.29
CA LEU A 153 2.87 -21.43 11.13
C LEU A 153 3.72 -20.89 9.96
N MET A 154 3.09 -20.29 8.95
CA MET A 154 3.79 -19.66 7.83
C MET A 154 4.36 -18.29 8.18
N LEU A 155 3.82 -17.57 9.17
CA LEU A 155 4.25 -16.20 9.49
C LEU A 155 5.77 -16.05 9.72
N PRO A 156 6.45 -16.93 10.50
CA PRO A 156 7.91 -16.85 10.67
C PRO A 156 8.68 -16.98 9.35
N CYS A 157 8.17 -17.77 8.40
CA CYS A 157 8.82 -18.00 7.11
C CYS A 157 8.62 -16.85 6.11
N VAL A 158 7.62 -15.98 6.34
CA VAL A 158 7.27 -14.87 5.44
C VAL A 158 7.50 -13.50 6.05
N HIS A 159 7.88 -13.42 7.33
CA HIS A 159 8.05 -12.16 8.06
C HIS A 159 9.07 -11.23 7.36
N ASP A 160 10.24 -11.78 7.01
CA ASP A 160 11.34 -11.04 6.36
C ASP A 160 11.15 -10.82 4.87
N LYS A 161 10.09 -11.38 4.28
CA LYS A 161 9.81 -11.18 2.85
C LYS A 161 9.30 -9.76 2.61
N SER A 162 9.57 -9.27 1.39
CA SER A 162 9.11 -7.98 0.89
C SER A 162 7.62 -7.74 1.17
N ARG A 163 7.24 -6.47 1.38
CA ARG A 163 5.86 -6.03 1.64
C ARG A 163 4.88 -6.40 0.51
N ASP A 164 5.39 -6.59 -0.70
CA ASP A 164 4.61 -6.97 -1.89
C ASP A 164 4.61 -8.49 -2.14
N ASN A 165 5.13 -9.28 -1.19
CA ASN A 165 5.19 -10.73 -1.35
C ASN A 165 3.78 -11.36 -1.23
N GLY A 166 3.30 -11.97 -2.31
CA GLY A 166 1.98 -12.60 -2.36
C GLY A 166 1.78 -13.73 -1.35
N LEU A 167 2.83 -14.46 -0.95
CA LEU A 167 2.73 -15.52 0.06
C LEU A 167 2.50 -14.93 1.46
N LYS A 168 3.18 -13.82 1.77
CA LYS A 168 2.97 -13.06 3.00
C LYS A 168 1.53 -12.54 3.06
N LEU A 169 1.05 -11.95 1.96
CA LEU A 169 -0.33 -11.51 1.83
C LEU A 169 -1.31 -12.67 2.06
N LEU A 170 -1.12 -13.80 1.37
CA LEU A 170 -1.99 -14.98 1.50
C LEU A 170 -2.04 -15.51 2.93
N ALA A 171 -0.90 -15.59 3.62
CA ALA A 171 -0.83 -16.07 5.00
C ALA A 171 -1.65 -15.19 5.96
N TYR A 172 -1.47 -13.86 5.89
CA TYR A 172 -2.27 -12.93 6.69
C TYR A 172 -3.75 -12.97 6.32
N THR A 173 -4.07 -13.00 5.01
CA THR A 173 -5.46 -13.08 4.54
C THR A 173 -6.15 -14.33 5.06
N ALA A 174 -5.47 -15.48 5.06
CA ALA A 174 -6.01 -16.73 5.57
C ALA A 174 -6.32 -16.63 7.08
N ILE A 175 -5.43 -16.04 7.88
CA ILE A 175 -5.67 -15.85 9.32
C ILE A 175 -6.86 -14.90 9.54
N VAL A 176 -6.81 -13.71 8.95
CA VAL A 176 -7.78 -12.62 9.20
C VAL A 176 -9.18 -13.04 8.75
N SER A 177 -9.34 -13.52 7.52
CA SER A 177 -10.66 -13.84 6.95
C SER A 177 -11.33 -15.01 7.67
N ASN A 178 -10.60 -16.09 7.94
CA ASN A 178 -11.15 -17.26 8.61
C ASN A 178 -11.43 -16.97 10.10
N ALA A 179 -10.53 -16.28 10.81
CA ALA A 179 -10.77 -15.91 12.20
C ALA A 179 -11.97 -14.97 12.34
N ALA A 180 -12.10 -13.99 11.44
CA ALA A 180 -13.27 -13.10 11.41
C ALA A 180 -14.58 -13.85 11.12
N ALA A 181 -14.58 -14.78 10.17
CA ALA A 181 -15.78 -15.57 9.85
C ALA A 181 -16.19 -16.53 10.97
N LEU A 182 -15.21 -17.16 11.65
CA LEU A 182 -15.47 -17.94 12.87
C LEU A 182 -16.02 -17.05 13.98
N ASN A 183 -15.44 -15.87 14.19
CA ASN A 183 -15.90 -14.89 15.17
C ASN A 183 -17.37 -14.48 14.93
N ASN A 184 -17.72 -14.14 13.68
CA ASN A 184 -19.09 -13.79 13.29
C ASN A 184 -20.07 -14.96 13.43
N SER A 185 -19.61 -16.19 13.21
CA SER A 185 -20.46 -17.37 13.42
C SER A 185 -20.68 -17.63 14.92
N LEU A 186 -19.65 -17.44 15.74
CA LEU A 186 -19.75 -17.60 17.19
C LEU A 186 -20.66 -16.56 17.83
N SER A 187 -20.79 -15.33 17.31
CA SER A 187 -21.74 -14.35 17.86
C SER A 187 -23.18 -14.88 17.86
N LYS A 188 -23.58 -15.58 16.79
CA LYS A 188 -24.90 -16.21 16.67
C LYS A 188 -25.07 -17.38 17.64
N VAL A 189 -24.01 -18.14 17.91
CA VAL A 189 -24.04 -19.22 18.91
C VAL A 189 -24.05 -18.66 20.34
N VAL A 190 -23.28 -17.61 20.64
CA VAL A 190 -23.20 -16.97 21.97
C VAL A 190 -24.56 -16.44 22.40
N THR A 191 -25.32 -15.83 21.49
CA THR A 191 -26.64 -15.26 21.80
C THR A 191 -27.71 -16.31 22.09
N SER A 192 -27.55 -17.54 21.60
CA SER A 192 -28.51 -18.64 21.77
C SER A 192 -28.08 -19.67 22.83
N ALA A 193 -26.78 -19.83 23.08
CA ALA A 193 -26.24 -20.79 24.03
C ALA A 193 -26.56 -20.38 25.48
N THR A 194 -26.60 -21.37 26.39
CA THR A 194 -26.78 -21.19 27.83
C THR A 194 -25.67 -21.92 28.61
N GLY A 195 -25.51 -21.62 29.90
CA GLY A 195 -24.58 -22.31 30.80
C GLY A 195 -23.11 -22.27 30.37
N LEU A 196 -22.40 -23.39 30.53
CA LEU A 196 -20.98 -23.54 30.18
C LEU A 196 -20.71 -23.35 28.68
N THR A 197 -21.65 -23.76 27.82
CA THR A 197 -21.51 -23.60 26.37
C THR A 197 -21.40 -22.13 25.98
N ARG A 198 -22.18 -21.24 26.63
CA ARG A 198 -22.08 -19.78 26.40
C ARG A 198 -20.71 -19.23 26.81
N VAL A 199 -20.16 -19.69 27.92
CA VAL A 199 -18.83 -19.26 28.38
C VAL A 199 -17.76 -19.73 27.41
N ALA A 200 -17.83 -20.99 26.97
CA ALA A 200 -16.89 -21.54 26.01
C ALA A 200 -16.95 -20.83 24.65
N THR A 201 -18.15 -20.55 24.14
CA THR A 201 -18.32 -19.84 22.86
C THR A 201 -17.91 -18.37 22.96
N MET A 202 -18.14 -17.72 24.11
CA MET A 202 -17.64 -16.37 24.37
C MET A 202 -16.11 -16.34 24.42
N ALA A 203 -15.47 -17.32 25.06
CA ALA A 203 -14.01 -17.43 25.08
C ALA A 203 -13.44 -17.63 23.66
N GLY A 204 -14.08 -18.49 22.85
CA GLY A 204 -13.73 -18.67 21.44
C GLY A 204 -13.94 -17.39 20.62
N TYR A 205 -15.04 -16.67 20.85
CA TYR A 205 -15.34 -15.39 20.22
C TYR A 205 -14.22 -14.38 20.50
N LEU A 206 -13.86 -14.19 21.77
CA LEU A 206 -12.76 -13.28 22.15
C LEU A 206 -11.42 -13.71 21.54
N LEU A 207 -11.13 -15.01 21.51
CA LEU A 207 -9.89 -15.54 20.93
C LEU A 207 -9.79 -15.26 19.43
N PHE A 208 -10.83 -15.58 18.65
CA PHE A 208 -10.82 -15.36 17.20
C PHE A 208 -10.90 -13.88 16.85
N GLY A 209 -11.66 -13.09 17.61
CA GLY A 209 -11.66 -11.63 17.49
C GLY A 209 -10.27 -11.04 17.71
N ALA A 210 -9.60 -11.40 18.81
CA ALA A 210 -8.24 -10.96 19.10
C ALA A 210 -7.24 -11.42 18.02
N THR A 211 -7.33 -12.68 17.58
CA THR A 211 -6.47 -13.23 16.52
C THR A 211 -6.62 -12.46 15.21
N SER A 212 -7.86 -12.21 14.78
CA SER A 212 -8.14 -11.44 13.56
C SER A 212 -7.64 -10.01 13.65
N THR A 213 -7.89 -9.33 14.78
CA THR A 213 -7.43 -7.96 15.00
C THR A 213 -5.91 -7.87 15.01
N LEU A 214 -5.21 -8.71 15.79
CA LEU A 214 -3.75 -8.71 15.85
C LEU A 214 -3.11 -9.04 14.49
N ALA A 215 -3.62 -10.07 13.80
CA ALA A 215 -3.13 -10.43 12.48
C ALA A 215 -3.37 -9.31 11.45
N SER A 216 -4.51 -8.62 11.52
CA SER A 216 -4.79 -7.47 10.66
C SER A 216 -3.81 -6.33 10.95
N SER A 217 -3.59 -5.98 12.22
CA SER A 217 -2.64 -4.93 12.62
C SER A 217 -1.22 -5.22 12.15
N PHE A 218 -0.74 -6.45 12.36
CA PHE A 218 0.58 -6.86 11.85
C PHE A 218 0.64 -6.92 10.32
N GLY A 219 -0.46 -7.32 9.68
CA GLY A 219 -0.63 -7.26 8.23
C GLY A 219 -0.50 -5.82 7.72
N TYR A 220 -1.16 -4.85 8.35
CA TYR A 220 -1.08 -3.44 7.97
C TYR A 220 0.31 -2.84 8.18
N ALA A 221 1.03 -3.29 9.22
CA ALA A 221 2.42 -2.89 9.43
C ALA A 221 3.37 -3.53 8.39
N GLY A 222 3.15 -4.80 8.04
CA GLY A 222 4.10 -5.63 7.30
C GLY A 222 3.84 -5.79 5.80
N LEU A 223 2.68 -5.39 5.29
CA LEU A 223 2.26 -5.47 3.89
C LEU A 223 2.00 -4.09 3.30
N ASN A 224 1.71 -4.04 2.01
CA ASN A 224 1.22 -2.85 1.34
C ASN A 224 -0.27 -2.64 1.66
N ASN A 225 -0.61 -1.57 2.41
CA ASN A 225 -1.96 -1.27 2.87
C ASN A 225 -2.98 -1.09 1.74
N ALA A 226 -2.55 -0.54 0.61
CA ALA A 226 -3.41 -0.36 -0.56
C ALA A 226 -3.89 -1.70 -1.14
N VAL A 227 -3.14 -2.78 -0.88
CA VAL A 227 -3.43 -4.13 -1.37
C VAL A 227 -4.08 -5.00 -0.31
N CYS A 228 -3.53 -5.05 0.91
CA CYS A 228 -3.98 -6.00 1.92
C CYS A 228 -5.35 -5.65 2.52
N VAL A 229 -5.66 -4.36 2.73
CA VAL A 229 -6.94 -3.93 3.32
C VAL A 229 -8.14 -4.38 2.48
N PRO A 230 -8.18 -4.15 1.14
CA PRO A 230 -9.18 -4.76 0.30
C PRO A 230 -9.16 -6.27 0.49
N VAL A 231 -8.07 -6.96 0.16
CA VAL A 231 -8.02 -8.44 0.14
C VAL A 231 -8.50 -9.12 1.42
N PHE A 232 -8.18 -8.58 2.60
CA PHE A 232 -8.67 -9.11 3.87
C PHE A 232 -10.18 -9.02 3.97
N THR A 233 -10.73 -7.82 3.71
CA THR A 233 -12.16 -7.54 3.71
C THR A 233 -12.91 -8.43 2.73
N CYS A 234 -12.30 -8.66 1.57
CA CYS A 234 -12.83 -9.45 0.47
C CYS A 234 -12.97 -10.92 0.82
N MET A 235 -11.86 -11.50 1.24
CA MET A 235 -11.82 -12.88 1.63
C MET A 235 -12.72 -13.10 2.84
N GLN A 236 -12.80 -12.12 3.75
CA GLN A 236 -13.75 -12.17 4.86
C GLN A 236 -15.20 -12.24 4.37
N VAL A 237 -15.63 -11.43 3.41
CA VAL A 237 -16.99 -11.51 2.85
C VAL A 237 -17.25 -12.88 2.24
N VAL A 238 -16.35 -13.35 1.37
CA VAL A 238 -16.48 -14.64 0.68
C VAL A 238 -16.57 -15.79 1.67
N VAL A 239 -15.65 -15.84 2.65
CA VAL A 239 -15.62 -16.90 3.66
C VAL A 239 -16.86 -16.84 4.55
N ASN A 240 -17.36 -15.66 4.92
CA ASN A 240 -18.63 -15.54 5.66
C ASN A 240 -19.82 -16.02 4.84
N GLY A 241 -19.90 -15.68 3.55
CA GLY A 241 -20.96 -16.17 2.65
C GLY A 241 -20.96 -17.68 2.51
N LEU A 242 -19.78 -18.27 2.26
CA LEU A 242 -19.61 -19.73 2.21
C LEU A 242 -19.95 -20.38 3.56
N THR A 243 -19.58 -19.76 4.67
CA THR A 243 -19.95 -20.24 6.01
C THR A 243 -21.47 -20.17 6.23
N GLY A 244 -22.14 -19.14 5.72
CA GLY A 244 -23.61 -19.05 5.61
C GLY A 244 -24.22 -20.27 4.93
N LEU A 245 -23.76 -20.56 3.71
CA LEU A 245 -24.27 -21.68 2.92
C LEU A 245 -23.99 -23.04 3.56
N VAL A 246 -22.74 -23.27 4.01
CA VAL A 246 -22.26 -24.59 4.46
C VAL A 246 -22.63 -24.89 5.90
N VAL A 247 -22.47 -23.92 6.81
CA VAL A 247 -22.75 -24.10 8.23
C VAL A 247 -24.20 -23.77 8.51
N TRP A 248 -24.67 -22.60 8.11
CA TRP A 248 -25.98 -22.08 8.51
C TRP A 248 -27.15 -22.61 7.69
N GLY A 249 -26.88 -23.29 6.57
CA GLY A 249 -27.92 -23.82 5.68
C GLY A 249 -28.66 -22.72 4.92
N ASP A 250 -28.00 -21.58 4.70
CA ASP A 250 -28.59 -20.43 4.02
C ASP A 250 -29.08 -20.79 2.60
N ALA A 251 -28.49 -21.82 1.97
CA ALA A 251 -28.84 -22.28 0.62
C ALA A 251 -30.32 -22.73 0.48
N GLU A 252 -30.91 -23.30 1.54
CA GLU A 252 -32.31 -23.74 1.54
C GLU A 252 -33.30 -22.56 1.64
N HIS A 253 -32.79 -21.37 2.00
CA HIS A 253 -33.58 -20.17 2.28
C HIS A 253 -33.38 -19.08 1.22
N LEU A 254 -32.72 -19.41 0.10
CA LEU A 254 -32.54 -18.52 -1.04
C LEU A 254 -33.69 -18.68 -2.03
N ASP A 255 -34.39 -17.58 -2.32
CA ASP A 255 -35.42 -17.55 -3.35
C ASP A 255 -34.81 -17.63 -4.77
N ASP A 256 -33.66 -16.97 -4.97
CA ASP A 256 -32.91 -16.98 -6.22
C ASP A 256 -31.39 -17.21 -5.98
N PRO A 257 -30.91 -18.46 -6.08
CA PRO A 257 -29.50 -18.78 -5.86
C PRO A 257 -28.57 -18.21 -6.94
N ILE A 258 -29.09 -17.94 -8.15
CA ILE A 258 -28.28 -17.39 -9.25
C ILE A 258 -28.05 -15.90 -8.99
N ALA A 259 -29.09 -15.15 -8.63
CA ALA A 259 -28.96 -13.75 -8.25
C ALA A 259 -28.00 -13.59 -7.07
N TYR A 260 -28.14 -14.43 -6.04
CA TYR A 260 -27.23 -14.46 -4.89
C TYR A 260 -25.77 -14.70 -5.32
N ALA A 261 -25.51 -15.68 -6.20
CA ALA A 261 -24.17 -15.93 -6.72
C ALA A 261 -23.61 -14.75 -7.52
N CYS A 262 -24.43 -14.12 -8.38
CA CYS A 262 -24.07 -12.93 -9.14
C CYS A 262 -23.66 -11.76 -8.23
N VAL A 263 -24.34 -11.58 -7.09
CA VAL A 263 -23.99 -10.54 -6.12
C VAL A 263 -22.62 -10.79 -5.48
N TYR A 264 -22.26 -12.05 -5.18
CA TYR A 264 -20.90 -12.37 -4.73
C TYR A 264 -19.85 -12.17 -5.83
N VAL A 265 -20.18 -12.41 -7.10
CA VAL A 265 -19.31 -12.06 -8.23
C VAL A 265 -19.12 -10.55 -8.33
N LEU A 266 -20.17 -9.75 -8.14
CA LEU A 266 -20.09 -8.29 -8.11
C LEU A 266 -19.22 -7.80 -6.94
N ILE A 267 -19.35 -8.42 -5.78
CA ILE A 267 -18.45 -8.17 -4.64
C ILE A 267 -17.01 -8.45 -5.09
N LEU A 268 -16.70 -9.64 -5.62
CA LEU A 268 -15.34 -9.97 -6.11
C LEU A 268 -14.81 -9.00 -7.19
N LEU A 269 -15.67 -8.49 -8.07
CA LEU A 269 -15.31 -7.50 -9.08
C LEU A 269 -15.05 -6.11 -8.47
N GLY A 270 -15.92 -5.65 -7.57
CA GLY A 270 -15.72 -4.37 -6.87
C GLY A 270 -14.41 -4.38 -6.06
N ILE A 271 -14.11 -5.52 -5.46
CA ILE A 271 -12.86 -5.82 -4.78
C ILE A 271 -11.66 -5.73 -5.72
N TYR A 272 -11.76 -6.38 -6.88
CA TYR A 272 -10.71 -6.35 -7.88
C TYR A 272 -10.41 -4.90 -8.31
N LEU A 273 -11.45 -4.07 -8.45
CA LEU A 273 -11.31 -2.65 -8.74
C LEU A 273 -10.74 -1.82 -7.56
N CYS A 274 -11.05 -2.20 -6.31
CA CYS A 274 -10.50 -1.57 -5.11
C CYS A 274 -9.04 -1.94 -4.85
N SER A 275 -8.66 -3.17 -5.18
CA SER A 275 -7.28 -3.61 -5.03
C SER A 275 -6.45 -3.05 -6.17
N SER A 276 -5.32 -2.41 -5.86
CA SER A 276 -4.28 -2.13 -6.87
C SER A 276 -3.57 -3.41 -7.35
N ILE A 277 -4.09 -4.59 -6.97
CA ILE A 277 -3.75 -5.87 -7.54
C ILE A 277 -4.39 -5.93 -8.93
N GLU A 278 -3.78 -5.25 -9.88
CA GLU A 278 -3.72 -5.84 -11.20
C GLU A 278 -3.01 -7.19 -10.99
N ILE A 279 -3.75 -8.30 -11.18
CA ILE A 279 -3.20 -9.67 -11.12
C ILE A 279 -1.85 -9.60 -11.83
N GLY A 280 -0.75 -9.78 -11.09
CA GLY A 280 0.57 -9.31 -11.54
C GLY A 280 1.02 -9.89 -12.89
N ILE A 281 0.36 -10.94 -13.36
CA ILE A 281 0.46 -11.50 -14.71
C ILE A 281 -0.06 -10.51 -15.76
N VAL A 282 -1.25 -9.94 -15.57
CA VAL A 282 -1.85 -8.92 -16.46
C VAL A 282 -1.02 -7.64 -16.42
N ARG A 283 -0.62 -7.15 -15.24
CA ARG A 283 0.24 -5.96 -15.16
C ARG A 283 1.57 -6.17 -15.87
N LYS A 284 2.29 -7.26 -15.56
CA LYS A 284 3.56 -7.56 -16.24
C LYS A 284 3.37 -7.80 -17.73
N TYR A 285 2.26 -8.39 -18.15
CA TYR A 285 1.95 -8.61 -19.56
C TYR A 285 1.61 -7.31 -20.29
N VAL A 286 0.72 -6.48 -19.75
CA VAL A 286 0.36 -5.16 -20.28
C VAL A 286 1.57 -4.24 -20.27
N GLN A 287 2.35 -4.23 -19.19
CA GLN A 287 3.58 -3.47 -19.09
C GLN A 287 4.60 -3.93 -20.13
N ARG A 288 4.84 -5.25 -20.27
CA ARG A 288 5.71 -5.77 -21.34
C ARG A 288 5.19 -5.45 -22.73
N LYS A 289 3.87 -5.50 -22.95
CA LYS A 289 3.25 -5.22 -24.25
C LYS A 289 3.29 -3.73 -24.60
N ASN A 290 3.06 -2.85 -23.62
CA ASN A 290 3.16 -1.40 -23.79
C ASN A 290 4.62 -0.98 -23.98
N LEU A 291 5.56 -1.61 -23.27
CA LEU A 291 7.02 -1.44 -23.48
C LEU A 291 7.52 -2.06 -24.79
N ALA A 292 6.84 -3.04 -25.35
CA ALA A 292 7.21 -3.62 -26.65
C ALA A 292 6.65 -2.81 -27.83
N ASN A 293 5.64 -1.97 -27.61
CA ASN A 293 5.01 -1.18 -28.67
C ASN A 293 5.65 0.21 -28.77
N PRO A 294 6.45 0.52 -29.81
CA PRO A 294 7.10 1.81 -29.96
C PRO A 294 6.13 2.99 -30.15
N LYS A 295 4.85 2.72 -30.42
CA LYS A 295 3.80 3.73 -30.51
C LYS A 295 3.11 4.04 -29.17
N SER A 296 3.35 3.25 -28.11
CA SER A 296 2.72 3.51 -26.80
C SER A 296 3.24 4.81 -26.21
N LYS A 297 2.41 5.49 -25.41
CA LYS A 297 2.81 6.71 -24.72
C LYS A 297 3.91 6.41 -23.69
N GLU A 298 3.84 5.25 -23.01
CA GLU A 298 4.85 4.87 -22.03
C GLU A 298 6.20 4.58 -22.70
N TYR A 299 6.23 3.93 -23.87
CA TYR A 299 7.47 3.71 -24.61
C TYR A 299 8.11 5.04 -25.02
N ARG A 300 7.32 5.98 -25.56
CA ARG A 300 7.84 7.30 -25.93
C ARG A 300 8.35 8.08 -24.74
N ALA A 301 7.64 8.04 -23.61
CA ALA A 301 8.07 8.70 -22.39
C ALA A 301 9.41 8.12 -21.89
N ILE A 302 9.54 6.79 -21.91
CA ILE A 302 10.80 6.11 -21.54
C ILE A 302 11.91 6.42 -22.54
N GLN A 303 11.61 6.47 -23.84
CA GLN A 303 12.57 6.81 -24.89
C GLN A 303 13.02 8.27 -24.77
N GLU A 304 12.10 9.22 -24.53
CA GLU A 304 12.38 10.64 -24.26
C GLU A 304 13.31 10.76 -23.04
N LEU A 305 13.05 9.98 -21.98
CA LEU A 305 13.91 9.92 -20.80
C LEU A 305 15.30 9.37 -21.14
N TYR A 306 15.36 8.30 -21.93
CA TYR A 306 16.61 7.66 -22.34
C TYR A 306 17.45 8.59 -23.24
N ASP A 307 16.82 9.30 -24.17
CA ASP A 307 17.47 10.27 -25.04
C ASP A 307 17.99 11.47 -24.23
N ALA A 308 17.24 11.94 -23.23
CA ALA A 308 17.69 12.98 -22.30
C ALA A 308 18.91 12.52 -21.48
N MET A 309 18.92 11.25 -21.06
CA MET A 309 20.04 10.66 -20.33
C MET A 309 21.26 10.34 -21.22
N GLY A 310 21.05 10.00 -22.49
CA GLY A 310 22.13 9.87 -23.47
C GLY A 310 22.86 11.20 -23.69
N LYS A 311 22.10 12.30 -23.82
CA LYS A 311 22.66 13.66 -23.87
C LYS A 311 23.47 14.00 -22.62
N PHE A 312 23.04 13.55 -21.45
CA PHE A 312 23.80 13.71 -20.20
C PHE A 312 25.16 13.00 -20.26
N GLN A 313 25.20 11.80 -20.80
CA GLN A 313 26.43 11.02 -20.96
C GLN A 313 27.41 11.69 -21.93
N ASP A 314 26.92 12.24 -23.03
CA ASP A 314 27.76 12.93 -24.02
C ASP A 314 28.31 14.25 -23.47
N ALA A 315 27.49 15.01 -22.73
CA ALA A 315 27.94 16.21 -22.02
C ALA A 315 29.05 15.89 -21.00
N GLN A 316 28.90 14.80 -20.23
CA GLN A 316 29.91 14.37 -19.27
C GLN A 316 31.23 13.96 -19.97
N LYS A 317 31.17 13.23 -21.09
CA LYS A 317 32.35 12.87 -21.88
C LYS A 317 33.07 14.10 -22.43
N LEU A 318 32.31 15.08 -22.94
CA LEU A 318 32.85 16.34 -23.45
C LEU A 318 33.56 17.14 -22.34
N MET A 319 32.97 17.19 -21.14
CA MET A 319 33.59 17.84 -19.98
C MET A 319 34.91 17.17 -19.57
N VAL A 320 34.95 15.84 -19.54
CA VAL A 320 36.19 15.10 -19.23
C VAL A 320 37.25 15.34 -20.30
N ALA A 321 36.86 15.41 -21.58
CA ALA A 321 37.76 15.71 -22.69
C ALA A 321 38.33 17.14 -22.59
N ASN A 322 37.48 18.15 -22.35
CA ASN A 322 37.91 19.54 -22.16
C ASN A 322 38.83 19.70 -20.95
N ARG A 323 38.52 19.04 -19.83
CA ARG A 323 39.38 19.07 -18.64
C ARG A 323 40.75 18.44 -18.91
N LYS A 324 40.81 17.36 -19.69
CA LYS A 324 42.08 16.76 -20.13
C LYS A 324 42.85 17.72 -21.05
N ALA A 325 42.16 18.40 -21.96
CA ALA A 325 42.75 19.39 -22.86
C ALA A 325 43.34 20.57 -22.07
N GLU A 326 42.58 21.18 -21.15
CA GLU A 326 43.06 22.26 -20.27
C GLU A 326 44.24 21.82 -19.41
N LEU A 327 44.21 20.60 -18.86
CA LEU A 327 45.32 20.05 -18.09
C LEU A 327 46.55 19.84 -18.95
N SER A 328 46.39 19.42 -20.22
CA SER A 328 47.49 19.27 -21.17
C SER A 328 48.10 20.63 -21.53
N GLU A 329 47.26 21.64 -21.78
CA GLU A 329 47.69 23.00 -22.09
C GLU A 329 48.40 23.67 -20.90
N ARG A 330 47.88 23.47 -19.68
CA ARG A 330 48.56 23.87 -18.43
C ARG A 330 49.87 23.15 -18.18
N ARG A 331 50.00 21.90 -18.64
CA ARG A 331 51.26 21.15 -18.57
C ARG A 331 52.27 21.73 -19.55
N SER A 332 51.85 22.02 -20.78
CA SER A 332 52.67 22.63 -21.82
C SER A 332 53.17 24.03 -21.43
N SER A 333 52.30 24.87 -20.85
CA SER A 333 52.70 26.19 -20.34
C SER A 333 53.59 26.11 -19.10
N ARG A 334 53.34 25.16 -18.19
CA ARG A 334 54.25 24.92 -17.06
C ARG A 334 55.62 24.38 -17.47
N THR A 335 55.74 23.63 -18.56
CA THR A 335 57.08 23.25 -19.07
C THR A 335 57.84 24.42 -19.67
N LEU A 336 57.16 25.49 -20.11
CA LEU A 336 57.78 26.74 -20.54
C LEU A 336 58.17 27.64 -19.34
N ASP A 337 57.39 27.60 -18.26
CA ASP A 337 57.64 28.43 -17.06
C ASP A 337 58.52 27.74 -15.99
N ALA A 338 58.68 26.41 -16.04
CA ALA A 338 59.46 25.64 -15.04
C ALA A 338 60.99 25.77 -15.20
N GLU A 339 61.50 26.53 -16.17
CA GLU A 339 62.89 27.00 -16.16
C GLU A 339 63.10 28.22 -15.26
N MET A 340 62.05 28.87 -14.73
CA MET A 340 62.17 29.99 -13.81
C MET A 340 60.99 30.08 -12.81
N ALA A 341 60.97 29.29 -11.73
CA ALA A 341 60.50 29.76 -10.40
C ALA A 341 60.43 28.67 -9.31
N GLN A 342 60.89 29.07 -8.12
CA GLN A 342 60.70 28.42 -6.82
C GLN A 342 59.22 28.40 -6.34
N PRO A 343 58.86 27.49 -5.41
CA PRO A 343 57.47 27.17 -5.09
C PRO A 343 56.79 28.23 -4.20
N SER A 344 55.62 28.73 -4.62
CA SER A 344 54.85 29.76 -3.92
C SER A 344 53.58 29.24 -3.23
N ALA A 345 53.07 30.07 -2.32
CA ALA A 345 52.07 29.86 -1.26
C ALA A 345 50.68 29.25 -1.62
N MET A 346 50.46 28.83 -2.87
CA MET A 346 49.17 28.35 -3.38
C MET A 346 48.78 26.96 -2.83
N SER A 347 49.75 26.09 -2.59
CA SER A 347 49.54 24.76 -2.00
C SER A 347 48.98 24.83 -0.57
N ARG A 348 49.38 25.84 0.22
CA ARG A 348 48.88 26.04 1.59
C ARG A 348 47.47 26.63 1.64
N ARG A 349 47.00 27.31 0.58
CA ARG A 349 45.62 27.82 0.48
C ARG A 349 44.63 26.73 0.07
N MET A 350 45.00 25.82 -0.83
CA MET A 350 44.14 24.70 -1.22
C MET A 350 43.90 23.71 -0.06
N SER A 351 44.92 23.43 0.76
CA SER A 351 44.76 22.54 1.92
C SER A 351 43.80 23.07 2.99
N ARG A 352 43.63 24.40 3.12
CA ARG A 352 42.68 24.99 4.08
C ARG A 352 41.24 25.00 3.54
N ALA A 353 41.06 25.19 2.23
CA ALA A 353 39.75 25.13 1.59
C ALA A 353 39.13 23.71 1.68
N PHE A 354 39.94 22.66 1.55
CA PHE A 354 39.47 21.28 1.71
C PHE A 354 39.13 20.91 3.17
N ALA A 355 39.73 21.58 4.16
CA ALA A 355 39.39 21.39 5.57
C ALA A 355 38.05 22.06 5.95
N SER A 356 37.73 23.22 5.34
CA SER A 356 36.44 23.92 5.54
C SER A 356 35.26 23.21 4.88
N LEU A 357 35.48 22.51 3.76
CA LEU A 357 34.45 21.73 3.05
C LEU A 357 34.00 20.48 3.82
N ARG A 358 34.82 19.96 4.73
CA ARG A 358 34.49 18.80 5.57
C ARG A 358 33.60 19.16 6.78
N ALA A 359 33.41 20.46 7.05
CA ALA A 359 32.64 20.97 8.20
C ALA A 359 31.18 21.35 7.86
N LEU A 360 30.80 21.36 6.58
CA LEU A 360 29.47 21.77 6.11
C LEU A 360 28.49 20.60 6.06
N GLY A 361 28.22 19.98 7.21
CA GLY A 361 27.29 18.85 7.35
C GLY A 361 26.07 18.94 6.42
N LEU A 362 25.85 17.89 5.63
CA LEU A 362 24.78 17.77 4.64
C LEU A 362 23.42 18.14 5.25
N PRO A 363 22.53 18.82 4.49
CA PRO A 363 21.18 19.10 4.95
C PRO A 363 20.44 17.78 5.18
N SER A 364 19.75 17.70 6.32
CA SER A 364 18.96 16.51 6.65
C SER A 364 17.74 16.45 5.73
N ALA A 365 17.26 15.24 5.41
CA ALA A 365 16.10 14.97 4.55
C ALA A 365 14.78 15.69 4.96
N ARG A 366 14.77 16.43 6.08
CA ARG A 366 13.67 17.31 6.53
C ARG A 366 13.43 18.52 5.64
N ASP A 367 14.43 19.04 4.93
CA ASP A 367 14.31 20.34 4.24
C ASP A 367 13.64 20.25 2.85
N VAL A 368 13.33 19.03 2.38
CA VAL A 368 12.84 18.79 1.00
C VAL A 368 11.40 18.25 0.95
N ALA A 369 10.81 17.94 2.09
CA ALA A 369 9.44 17.41 2.15
C ALA A 369 8.40 18.53 1.93
N GLY A 370 7.76 18.54 0.76
CA GLY A 370 6.61 19.42 0.44
C GLY A 370 6.86 20.48 -0.64
N ALA A 371 8.08 20.60 -1.17
CA ALA A 371 8.37 21.45 -2.32
C ALA A 371 7.91 20.78 -3.63
N PRO A 372 7.52 21.56 -4.67
CA PRO A 372 7.36 21.04 -6.03
C PRO A 372 8.57 20.17 -6.42
N LEU A 373 8.35 19.06 -7.14
CA LEU A 373 9.43 18.14 -7.55
C LEU A 373 10.59 18.87 -8.25
N THR A 374 10.25 19.91 -9.00
CA THR A 374 11.17 20.86 -9.65
C THR A 374 12.09 21.59 -8.66
N ASP A 375 11.57 22.04 -7.52
CA ASP A 375 12.32 22.72 -6.47
C ASP A 375 13.14 21.74 -5.62
N ALA A 376 12.57 20.56 -5.30
CA ALA A 376 13.27 19.50 -4.58
C ALA A 376 14.48 18.97 -5.35
N LEU A 377 14.32 18.71 -6.65
CA LEU A 377 15.42 18.37 -7.55
C LEU A 377 16.38 19.55 -7.67
N GLY A 378 15.88 20.78 -7.83
CA GLY A 378 16.69 22.00 -7.94
C GLY A 378 17.64 22.20 -6.76
N THR A 379 17.16 22.06 -5.52
CA THR A 379 17.96 22.23 -4.30
C THR A 379 18.99 21.11 -4.14
N PHE A 380 18.58 19.84 -4.29
CA PHE A 380 19.49 18.69 -4.23
C PHE A 380 20.63 18.78 -5.25
N LEU A 381 20.32 19.23 -6.46
CA LEU A 381 21.27 19.34 -7.55
C LEU A 381 22.12 20.61 -7.47
N GLY A 382 21.63 21.69 -6.85
CA GLY A 382 22.47 22.82 -6.46
C GLY A 382 23.60 22.37 -5.55
N THR A 383 23.28 21.51 -4.57
CA THR A 383 24.29 20.92 -3.68
C THR A 383 25.24 19.99 -4.43
N ALA A 384 24.74 19.13 -5.33
CA ALA A 384 25.60 18.24 -6.13
C ALA A 384 26.50 18.99 -7.14
N ALA A 385 25.99 20.04 -7.78
CA ALA A 385 26.72 20.86 -8.73
C ALA A 385 27.89 21.60 -8.05
N GLU A 386 27.66 22.17 -6.86
CA GLU A 386 28.71 22.79 -6.03
C GLU A 386 29.76 21.78 -5.59
N THR A 387 29.36 20.54 -5.29
CA THR A 387 30.26 19.49 -4.80
C THR A 387 31.14 18.90 -5.92
N HIS A 388 30.65 18.88 -7.17
CA HIS A 388 31.32 18.20 -8.28
C HIS A 388 31.87 19.10 -9.39
N GLY A 389 31.69 20.44 -9.29
CA GLY A 389 32.24 21.39 -10.26
C GLY A 389 31.60 21.30 -11.64
N MET A 390 30.35 20.84 -11.73
CA MET A 390 29.56 20.93 -12.96
C MET A 390 29.14 22.38 -13.20
N ALA A 391 29.07 22.80 -14.46
CA ALA A 391 28.51 24.10 -14.82
C ALA A 391 27.01 24.13 -14.42
N PRO A 392 26.59 25.03 -13.49
CA PRO A 392 25.23 25.08 -12.97
C PRO A 392 24.09 25.18 -14.00
N PRO A 393 24.24 25.86 -15.16
CA PRO A 393 23.09 26.08 -16.05
C PRO A 393 22.67 24.83 -16.84
N GLU A 394 23.60 23.95 -17.23
CA GLU A 394 23.30 22.79 -18.07
C GLU A 394 22.65 21.66 -17.26
N LEU A 395 23.16 21.38 -16.06
CA LEU A 395 22.56 20.43 -15.13
C LEU A 395 21.15 20.87 -14.72
N ARG A 396 20.98 22.17 -14.44
CA ARG A 396 19.68 22.75 -14.10
C ARG A 396 18.70 22.67 -15.25
N SER A 397 19.14 22.89 -16.49
CA SER A 397 18.31 22.71 -17.70
C SER A 397 17.82 21.28 -17.84
N LEU A 398 18.72 20.30 -17.71
CA LEU A 398 18.42 18.90 -17.93
C LEU A 398 17.48 18.32 -16.85
N CYS A 399 17.64 18.78 -15.61
CA CYS A 399 16.78 18.36 -14.51
C CYS A 399 15.44 19.09 -14.50
N MET A 400 15.38 20.34 -14.97
CA MET A 400 14.13 21.00 -15.32
C MET A 400 13.39 20.25 -16.43
N GLU A 401 14.10 19.67 -17.40
CA GLU A 401 13.50 18.89 -18.47
C GLU A 401 13.03 17.51 -18.01
N LEU A 402 13.77 16.85 -17.11
CA LEU A 402 13.34 15.62 -16.44
C LEU A 402 12.10 15.88 -15.56
N ALA A 403 12.11 16.94 -14.76
CA ALA A 403 11.00 17.30 -13.88
C ALA A 403 9.76 17.70 -14.69
N ARG A 404 9.92 18.49 -15.77
CA ARG A 404 8.82 18.80 -16.70
C ARG A 404 8.29 17.55 -17.40
N THR A 405 9.16 16.61 -17.76
CA THR A 405 8.73 15.34 -18.37
C THR A 405 7.92 14.52 -17.36
N LEU A 406 8.36 14.43 -16.10
CA LEU A 406 7.63 13.77 -15.03
C LEU A 406 6.29 14.46 -14.74
N GLU A 407 6.25 15.78 -14.66
CA GLU A 407 5.03 16.58 -14.49
C GLU A 407 4.05 16.42 -15.67
N LYS A 408 4.58 16.40 -16.90
CA LYS A 408 3.79 16.17 -18.14
C LYS A 408 3.10 14.80 -18.14
N HIS A 409 3.66 13.82 -17.44
CA HIS A 409 3.11 12.47 -17.34
C HIS A 409 2.23 12.23 -16.09
N GLY A 410 2.10 13.20 -15.18
CA GLY A 410 1.23 13.09 -14.00
C GLY A 410 1.54 11.87 -13.13
N ASP A 411 0.51 11.15 -12.69
CA ASP A 411 0.62 9.93 -11.86
C ASP A 411 1.43 8.81 -12.55
N ASP A 412 1.51 8.82 -13.88
CA ASP A 412 2.30 7.85 -14.66
C ASP A 412 3.81 8.20 -14.69
N GLY A 413 4.21 9.40 -14.25
CA GLY A 413 5.60 9.86 -14.28
C GLY A 413 6.54 8.96 -13.46
N ALA A 414 6.13 8.55 -12.26
CA ALA A 414 6.87 7.61 -11.41
C ALA A 414 7.04 6.24 -12.10
N TYR A 415 6.01 5.79 -12.82
CA TYR A 415 6.02 4.53 -13.57
C TYR A 415 6.96 4.57 -14.77
N VAL A 416 6.96 5.68 -15.51
CA VAL A 416 7.90 5.95 -16.62
C VAL A 416 9.33 5.94 -16.09
N LEU A 417 9.58 6.59 -14.94
CA LEU A 417 10.90 6.64 -14.33
C LEU A 417 11.39 5.26 -13.87
N GLN A 418 10.56 4.47 -13.19
CA GLN A 418 10.91 3.10 -12.82
C GLN A 418 11.16 2.20 -14.04
N GLY A 419 10.32 2.32 -15.08
CA GLY A 419 10.49 1.57 -16.33
C GLY A 419 11.80 1.92 -17.05
N ALA A 420 12.14 3.20 -17.09
CA ALA A 420 13.42 3.67 -17.62
C ALA A 420 14.59 3.12 -16.81
N VAL A 421 14.57 3.22 -15.47
CA VAL A 421 15.63 2.71 -14.59
C VAL A 421 15.80 1.19 -14.70
N ALA A 422 14.70 0.43 -14.80
CA ALA A 422 14.73 -1.02 -14.95
C ALA A 422 15.32 -1.45 -16.30
N ARG A 423 14.90 -0.81 -17.40
CA ARG A 423 15.45 -1.06 -18.74
C ARG A 423 16.92 -0.66 -18.83
N TRP A 424 17.30 0.42 -18.15
CA TRP A 424 18.68 0.88 -18.03
C TRP A 424 19.57 -0.13 -17.28
N ALA A 425 19.01 -0.97 -16.41
CA ALA A 425 19.73 -2.05 -15.73
C ALA A 425 19.88 -3.33 -16.58
N GLU A 426 19.01 -3.55 -17.56
CA GLU A 426 19.00 -4.75 -18.41
C GLU A 426 19.93 -4.63 -19.64
N ASP A 427 20.12 -3.43 -20.19
CA ASP A 427 20.82 -3.22 -21.49
C ASP A 427 22.36 -3.34 -21.45
N GLY A 428 22.97 -3.83 -20.35
CA GLY A 428 24.37 -4.32 -20.36
C GLY A 428 25.44 -3.36 -20.88
N CYS A 429 25.21 -2.04 -20.87
CA CYS A 429 26.14 -1.07 -21.42
C CYS A 429 27.47 -1.10 -20.63
N GLU A 430 28.62 -1.29 -21.29
CA GLU A 430 29.97 -1.34 -20.66
C GLU A 430 30.25 -0.14 -19.74
N VAL A 431 29.63 1.01 -20.05
CA VAL A 431 29.71 2.22 -19.25
C VAL A 431 29.02 2.08 -17.88
N ILE A 432 28.03 1.20 -17.75
CA ILE A 432 27.35 0.87 -16.47
C ILE A 432 28.28 0.12 -15.53
N HIS A 433 29.14 -0.76 -16.06
CA HIS A 433 30.17 -1.40 -15.23
C HIS A 433 31.17 -0.37 -14.70
N GLN A 434 31.51 0.66 -15.50
CA GLN A 434 32.33 1.79 -15.07
C GLN A 434 31.60 2.69 -14.07
N PHE A 435 30.33 3.06 -14.30
CA PHE A 435 29.56 3.94 -13.41
C PHE A 435 29.23 3.28 -12.06
N ARG A 436 28.84 2.00 -12.07
CA ARG A 436 28.61 1.18 -10.86
C ARG A 436 29.90 0.93 -10.07
N SER A 437 31.05 1.01 -10.73
CA SER A 437 32.38 0.92 -10.10
C SER A 437 32.97 2.26 -9.66
N GLN A 438 32.47 3.40 -10.17
CA GLN A 438 33.08 4.72 -9.93
C GLN A 438 32.23 5.65 -9.05
N ASP A 439 30.89 5.55 -9.02
CA ASP A 439 30.11 6.36 -8.07
C ASP A 439 28.71 5.78 -7.75
N PRO A 440 28.56 5.03 -6.63
CA PRO A 440 27.29 4.43 -6.22
C PRO A 440 26.21 5.44 -5.79
N SER A 441 26.57 6.71 -5.58
CA SER A 441 25.69 7.75 -5.05
C SER A 441 24.58 8.19 -6.02
N VAL A 442 24.87 8.33 -7.32
CA VAL A 442 23.92 8.85 -8.32
C VAL A 442 22.83 7.82 -8.66
N HIS A 443 23.19 6.55 -8.81
CA HIS A 443 22.22 5.48 -9.04
C HIS A 443 21.32 5.29 -7.81
N GLN A 444 21.91 5.29 -6.60
CA GLN A 444 21.13 5.28 -5.37
C GLN A 444 20.20 6.49 -5.27
N SER A 445 20.64 7.68 -5.69
CA SER A 445 19.86 8.92 -5.65
C SER A 445 18.69 8.93 -6.64
N LEU A 446 18.86 8.39 -7.85
CA LEU A 446 17.76 8.23 -8.82
C LEU A 446 16.73 7.18 -8.35
N VAL A 447 17.22 6.08 -7.77
CA VAL A 447 16.35 5.07 -7.14
C VAL A 447 15.65 5.64 -5.90
N LEU A 448 16.31 6.51 -5.14
CA LEU A 448 15.73 7.20 -3.99
C LEU A 448 14.68 8.21 -4.46
N ALA A 449 14.94 9.02 -5.47
CA ALA A 449 14.00 9.97 -6.06
C ALA A 449 12.76 9.26 -6.63
N ALA A 450 12.93 8.13 -7.31
CA ALA A 450 11.84 7.29 -7.79
C ALA A 450 11.05 6.61 -6.65
N LYS A 451 11.64 6.47 -5.46
CA LYS A 451 10.96 5.97 -4.24
C LYS A 451 10.34 7.09 -3.38
N LEU A 452 10.80 8.34 -3.56
CA LEU A 452 10.39 9.52 -2.81
C LEU A 452 9.25 10.29 -3.48
N GLN A 453 8.91 10.00 -4.75
CA GLN A 453 7.64 10.49 -5.29
C GLN A 453 6.49 9.82 -4.51
N PRO A 454 5.60 10.61 -3.88
CA PRO A 454 4.42 10.05 -3.24
C PRO A 454 3.55 9.38 -4.32
N ASN A 455 3.18 8.12 -4.08
CA ASN A 455 2.18 7.40 -4.88
C ASN A 455 0.82 8.09 -4.84
#